data_AF-L9ZMV1-F1
#
_entry.id   AF-L9ZMV1-F1
#
_cell.length_a   1.000
_cell.length_b   1.000
_cell.length_c   1.000
_cell.angle_alpha   90.00
_cell.angle_beta   90.00
_cell.angle_gamma   90.00
#
_symmetry.space_group_name_H-M   'P 1'
#
loop_
_entity.id
_entity.type
_entity.pdbx_description
1 polymer ?
#
loop_
_entity_poly.entity_id
_entity_poly.type
_entity_poly.pdbx_seq_one_letter_code
_entity_poly.pdbx_strand_id
1 'polypeptide(L)'
;MNYGRFGRCTATAKSTGKRCGRPAIGPHGKCGFHGGKSSGPKNTEYLEENDFARGNSGGGAPKLNTNAVQSGAWVDLEKLEARLSEKERDDVERTTEAYLKRATADLPEDELQAKAREIALLQILRFRATGDVFTRGFAWEEPTSVDVAGESYEYESTRVNPSVGRGLDLSARWRRLMSEIEAWP
;
A
#
# COMPACT_ATOMS: atom_id res chain seq x y z
N MET A 1 -2.35 36.11 2.86
CA MET A 1 -3.34 35.02 2.77
C MET A 1 -4.32 35.35 1.66
N ASN A 2 -4.27 34.62 0.55
CA ASN A 2 -5.08 34.92 -0.64
C ASN A 2 -6.43 34.18 -0.52
N TYR A 3 -7.46 34.85 0.01
CA TYR A 3 -8.77 34.26 0.33
C TYR A 3 -9.65 33.97 -0.92
N GLY A 4 -9.06 33.70 -2.08
CA GLY A 4 -9.77 33.46 -3.34
C GLY A 4 -10.79 34.57 -3.70
N ARG A 5 -11.57 34.34 -4.76
CA ARG A 5 -12.61 35.29 -5.24
C ARG A 5 -13.70 35.61 -4.21
N PHE A 6 -13.91 34.73 -3.22
CA PHE A 6 -15.10 34.78 -2.36
C PHE A 6 -14.84 35.37 -0.98
N GLY A 7 -13.59 35.43 -0.51
CA GLY A 7 -13.21 35.94 0.81
C GLY A 7 -13.75 35.09 1.97
N ARG A 8 -15.06 35.17 2.20
CA ARG A 8 -15.82 34.46 3.23
C ARG A 8 -16.84 33.50 2.65
N CYS A 9 -17.17 32.47 3.41
CA CYS A 9 -18.19 31.50 3.08
C CYS A 9 -19.54 32.18 2.74
N THR A 10 -20.19 31.72 1.67
CA THR A 10 -21.48 32.24 1.21
C THR A 10 -22.68 31.61 1.90
N ALA A 11 -22.49 30.61 2.76
CA ALA A 11 -23.57 29.94 3.48
C ALA A 11 -24.17 30.85 4.56
N THR A 12 -25.49 30.77 4.73
CA THR A 12 -26.25 31.51 5.74
C THR A 12 -26.77 30.53 6.80
N ALA A 13 -26.53 30.84 8.08
CA ALA A 13 -27.02 30.01 9.18
C ALA A 13 -28.54 30.14 9.30
N LYS A 14 -29.26 29.02 9.26
CA LYS A 14 -30.73 29.01 9.38
C LYS A 14 -31.23 29.59 10.70
N SER A 15 -30.48 29.39 11.80
CA SER A 15 -30.86 29.82 13.15
C SER A 15 -30.70 31.32 13.40
N THR A 16 -29.79 31.99 12.70
CA THR A 16 -29.47 33.41 12.95
C THR A 16 -29.69 34.31 11.74
N GLY A 17 -29.95 33.74 10.56
CA GLY A 17 -30.03 34.47 9.29
C GLY A 17 -28.71 35.13 8.86
N LYS A 18 -27.62 34.97 9.63
CA LYS A 18 -26.33 35.62 9.37
C LYS A 18 -25.47 34.77 8.43
N ARG A 19 -24.72 35.46 7.57
CA ARG A 19 -23.70 34.84 6.71
C ARG A 19 -22.56 34.27 7.55
N CYS A 20 -22.06 33.10 7.17
CA CYS A 20 -20.95 32.42 7.82
C CYS A 20 -19.68 33.28 7.77
N GLY A 21 -19.06 33.51 8.94
CA GLY A 21 -17.84 34.31 9.06
C GLY A 21 -16.54 33.57 8.68
N ARG A 22 -16.58 32.25 8.46
CA ARG A 22 -15.40 31.45 8.14
C ARG A 22 -14.88 31.75 6.73
N PRO A 23 -13.56 31.63 6.47
CA PRO A 23 -13.00 31.80 5.13
C PRO A 23 -13.56 30.73 4.16
N ALA A 24 -13.78 31.13 2.91
CA ALA A 24 -14.12 30.20 1.84
C ALA A 24 -12.87 29.38 1.45
N ILE A 25 -13.08 28.13 1.04
CA ILE A 25 -12.03 27.21 0.60
C ILE A 25 -12.39 26.74 -0.81
N GLY A 26 -11.49 26.98 -1.77
CA GLY A 26 -11.70 26.60 -3.17
C GLY A 26 -12.69 27.50 -3.94
N PRO A 27 -13.02 27.13 -5.19
CA PRO A 27 -13.77 27.98 -6.12
C PRO A 27 -15.28 28.01 -5.87
N HIS A 28 -15.79 27.24 -4.91
CA HIS A 28 -17.24 27.10 -4.65
C HIS A 28 -17.76 28.10 -3.62
N GLY A 29 -16.90 28.93 -3.02
CA GLY A 29 -17.29 29.98 -2.08
C GLY A 29 -17.78 29.47 -0.72
N LYS A 30 -17.58 28.19 -0.38
CA LYS A 30 -18.02 27.58 0.89
C LYS A 30 -16.84 27.27 1.81
N CYS A 31 -17.03 27.30 3.13
CA CYS A 31 -16.01 26.87 4.08
C CYS A 31 -16.06 25.36 4.29
N GLY A 32 -15.04 24.78 4.94
CA GLY A 32 -14.98 23.33 5.14
C GLY A 32 -16.14 22.70 5.90
N PHE A 33 -16.91 23.49 6.67
CA PHE A 33 -18.11 23.03 7.39
C PHE A 33 -19.38 23.07 6.53
N HIS A 34 -19.42 23.94 5.51
CA HIS A 34 -20.57 24.09 4.62
C HIS A 34 -20.29 23.48 3.23
N GLY A 35 -19.43 22.47 3.14
CA GLY A 35 -19.14 21.76 1.89
C GLY A 35 -18.07 22.41 1.02
N GLY A 36 -17.15 23.17 1.60
CA GLY A 36 -15.94 23.68 0.91
C GLY A 36 -14.79 22.67 0.87
N LYS A 37 -14.91 21.54 1.58
CA LYS A 37 -13.98 20.40 1.42
C LYS A 37 -14.39 19.63 0.17
N SER A 38 -13.42 19.14 -0.59
CA SER A 38 -13.69 18.16 -1.65
C SER A 38 -14.41 16.96 -1.05
N SER A 39 -15.53 16.55 -1.66
CA SER A 39 -16.28 15.35 -1.28
C SER A 39 -15.67 14.07 -1.86
N GLY A 40 -14.45 14.15 -2.41
CA GLY A 40 -13.82 13.07 -3.15
C GLY A 40 -14.39 12.90 -4.58
N PRO A 41 -13.84 11.95 -5.35
CA PRO A 41 -14.35 11.60 -6.67
C PRO A 41 -15.80 11.10 -6.59
N LYS A 42 -16.66 11.51 -7.52
CA LYS A 42 -18.06 11.06 -7.58
C LYS A 42 -18.24 9.70 -8.25
N ASN A 43 -17.29 9.31 -9.09
CA ASN A 43 -17.27 7.99 -9.70
C ASN A 43 -16.48 7.07 -8.77
N THR A 44 -17.19 6.14 -8.13
CA THR A 44 -16.61 5.11 -7.25
C THR A 44 -17.00 3.71 -7.71
N GLU A 45 -17.58 3.54 -8.90
CA GLU A 45 -18.00 2.23 -9.43
C GLU A 45 -16.81 1.25 -9.49
N TYR A 46 -15.60 1.76 -9.80
CA TYR A 46 -14.36 0.98 -9.79
C TYR A 46 -13.94 0.45 -8.39
N LEU A 47 -14.65 0.84 -7.32
CA LEU A 47 -14.43 0.38 -5.96
C LEU A 47 -15.47 -0.65 -5.51
N GLU A 48 -16.54 -0.91 -6.28
CA GLU A 48 -17.67 -1.75 -5.85
C GLU A 48 -17.34 -3.25 -5.71
N GLU A 49 -16.19 -3.71 -6.20
CA GLU A 49 -15.69 -5.09 -6.02
C GLU A 49 -14.41 -5.16 -5.15
N ASN A 50 -14.08 -4.09 -4.42
CA ASN A 50 -12.93 -4.10 -3.52
C ASN A 50 -13.31 -4.75 -2.18
N ASP A 51 -13.49 -6.08 -2.21
CA ASP A 51 -14.01 -6.92 -1.11
C ASP A 51 -12.98 -7.19 0.02
N PHE A 52 -11.79 -6.59 -0.06
CA PHE A 52 -10.67 -6.89 0.84
C PHE A 52 -10.79 -6.23 2.23
N ALA A 53 -11.97 -5.76 2.63
CA ALA A 53 -12.23 -5.11 3.90
C ALA A 53 -13.40 -5.75 4.64
N ARG A 54 -13.11 -6.63 5.61
CA ARG A 54 -14.16 -7.23 6.45
C ARG A 54 -14.82 -6.13 7.32
N GLY A 55 -16.12 -5.88 7.09
CA GLY A 55 -16.97 -5.04 7.95
C GLY A 55 -17.42 -3.70 7.37
N ASN A 56 -17.71 -3.58 6.06
CA ASN A 56 -18.13 -2.29 5.52
C ASN A 56 -19.00 -2.32 4.24
N SER A 57 -19.96 -1.39 4.15
CA SER A 57 -20.80 -1.08 2.97
C SER A 57 -20.53 0.34 2.39
N GLY A 58 -19.29 0.84 2.47
CA GLY A 58 -18.85 2.12 1.88
C GLY A 58 -18.01 3.07 2.76
N GLY A 59 -17.77 2.74 4.02
CA GLY A 59 -16.79 3.32 4.95
C GLY A 59 -15.31 3.09 4.57
N GLY A 60 -14.43 3.89 5.17
CA GLY A 60 -12.99 3.76 4.93
C GLY A 60 -12.43 2.39 5.30
N ALA A 61 -11.19 2.15 4.87
CA ALA A 61 -10.43 0.96 5.20
C ALA A 61 -10.61 0.62 6.71
N PRO A 62 -10.92 -0.65 7.08
CA PRO A 62 -10.97 -1.11 8.46
C PRO A 62 -9.86 -0.50 9.31
N LYS A 63 -10.09 -0.29 10.60
CA LYS A 63 -9.00 0.06 11.51
C LYS A 63 -7.96 -1.07 11.39
N LEU A 64 -6.77 -0.79 10.85
CA LEU A 64 -5.71 -1.75 10.43
C LEU A 64 -5.85 -2.41 9.04
N ASN A 65 -6.85 -2.07 8.23
CA ASN A 65 -6.72 -2.22 6.78
C ASN A 65 -5.78 -1.12 6.31
N THR A 66 -4.54 -1.53 6.34
CA THR A 66 -3.42 -0.74 5.89
C THR A 66 -3.18 -1.03 4.42
N ASN A 67 -4.13 -1.43 3.55
CA ASN A 67 -3.84 -1.70 2.12
C ASN A 67 -3.16 -0.53 1.36
N ALA A 68 -3.22 0.69 1.89
CA ALA A 68 -2.46 1.85 1.40
C ALA A 68 -1.08 2.07 2.08
N VAL A 69 -0.79 1.37 3.19
CA VAL A 69 0.41 1.47 4.06
C VAL A 69 1.14 0.10 4.20
N GLN A 70 0.44 -0.99 4.57
CA GLN A 70 0.66 -2.36 4.08
C GLN A 70 0.36 -2.32 2.57
N SER A 71 1.31 -2.26 1.66
CA SER A 71 2.04 -3.46 1.33
C SER A 71 2.67 -3.23 -0.05
N GLY A 72 3.55 -2.25 -0.16
CA GLY A 72 4.39 -2.15 -1.36
C GLY A 72 5.11 -3.48 -1.68
N ALA A 73 5.18 -4.43 -0.73
CA ALA A 73 5.69 -5.79 -0.87
C ALA A 73 4.68 -6.87 -1.36
N TRP A 74 3.36 -6.61 -1.34
CA TRP A 74 2.31 -7.55 -1.77
C TRP A 74 1.68 -7.17 -3.11
N VAL A 75 2.10 -6.04 -3.69
CA VAL A 75 1.77 -5.73 -5.08
C VAL A 75 2.26 -6.86 -5.98
N ASP A 76 1.44 -7.21 -6.98
CA ASP A 76 1.85 -8.08 -8.07
C ASP A 76 3.01 -7.44 -8.88
N LEU A 77 3.82 -8.26 -9.55
CA LEU A 77 5.01 -7.81 -10.25
C LEU A 77 4.69 -6.92 -11.46
N GLU A 78 3.63 -7.21 -12.21
CA GLU A 78 3.20 -6.36 -13.33
C GLU A 78 2.80 -4.98 -12.82
N LYS A 79 1.98 -4.95 -11.76
CA LYS A 79 1.57 -3.70 -11.10
C LYS A 79 2.74 -2.98 -10.43
N LEU A 80 3.73 -3.70 -9.92
CA LEU A 80 4.96 -3.12 -9.36
C LEU A 80 5.71 -2.37 -10.45
N GLU A 81 5.96 -3.06 -11.57
CA GLU A 81 6.76 -2.57 -12.68
C GLU A 81 6.17 -1.29 -13.27
N ALA A 82 4.85 -1.26 -13.48
CA ALA A 82 4.13 -0.07 -13.94
C ALA A 82 4.22 1.13 -12.98
N ARG A 83 4.62 0.92 -11.72
CA ARG A 83 4.64 1.92 -10.65
C ARG A 83 6.03 2.22 -10.11
N LEU A 84 7.08 1.63 -10.69
CA LEU A 84 8.45 1.90 -10.27
C LEU A 84 8.73 3.40 -10.43
N SER A 85 9.36 4.00 -9.43
CA SER A 85 10.00 5.31 -9.59
C SER A 85 11.16 5.21 -10.58
N GLU A 86 11.65 6.35 -11.08
CA GLU A 86 12.82 6.39 -11.97
C GLU A 86 14.03 5.69 -11.33
N LYS A 87 14.34 6.04 -10.09
CA LYS A 87 15.40 5.39 -9.32
C LYS A 87 15.20 3.87 -9.20
N GLU A 88 13.97 3.40 -8.95
CA GLU A 88 13.71 1.97 -8.84
C GLU A 88 13.80 1.26 -10.19
N ARG A 89 13.45 1.92 -11.30
CA ARG A 89 13.68 1.38 -12.65
C ARG A 89 15.17 1.18 -12.91
N ASP A 90 15.98 2.21 -12.63
CA ASP A 90 17.44 2.12 -12.77
C ASP A 90 18.04 1.01 -11.89
N ASP A 91 17.54 0.88 -10.65
CA ASP A 91 17.97 -0.19 -9.75
C ASP A 91 17.58 -1.58 -10.29
N VAL A 92 16.39 -1.73 -10.85
CA VAL A 92 15.93 -2.98 -11.45
C VAL A 92 16.78 -3.34 -12.66
N GLU A 93 17.06 -2.39 -13.56
CA GLU A 93 17.89 -2.62 -14.75
C GLU A 93 19.32 -3.01 -14.36
N ARG A 94 19.97 -2.23 -13.50
CA ARG A 94 21.31 -2.51 -12.98
C ARG A 94 21.40 -3.89 -12.31
N THR A 95 20.38 -4.25 -11.52
CA THR A 95 20.33 -5.52 -10.82
C THR A 95 20.09 -6.69 -11.80
N THR A 96 19.23 -6.48 -12.80
CA THR A 96 18.98 -7.46 -13.87
C THR A 96 20.28 -7.77 -14.62
N GLU A 97 21.01 -6.74 -15.06
CA GLU A 97 22.30 -6.91 -15.73
C GLU A 97 23.32 -7.65 -14.86
N ALA A 98 23.36 -7.35 -13.55
CA ALA A 98 24.27 -8.01 -12.62
C ALA A 98 23.97 -9.51 -12.49
N TYR A 99 22.70 -9.92 -12.54
CA TYR A 99 22.31 -11.33 -12.51
C TYR A 99 22.56 -12.03 -13.84
N LEU A 100 22.33 -11.38 -14.96
CA LEU A 100 22.65 -11.93 -16.27
C LEU A 100 24.16 -12.20 -16.43
N LYS A 101 25.01 -11.29 -15.94
CA LYS A 101 26.47 -11.49 -15.94
C LYS A 101 26.93 -12.67 -15.08
N ARG A 102 26.11 -13.10 -14.12
CA ARG A 102 26.40 -14.23 -13.22
C ARG A 102 25.74 -15.53 -13.65
N ALA A 103 24.69 -15.47 -14.46
CA ALA A 103 23.94 -16.63 -14.88
C ALA A 103 24.82 -17.56 -15.72
N THR A 104 24.83 -18.84 -15.36
CA THR A 104 25.56 -19.90 -16.09
C THR A 104 24.63 -20.96 -16.68
N ALA A 105 23.34 -20.87 -16.38
CA ALA A 105 22.36 -21.83 -16.86
C ALA A 105 22.25 -21.83 -18.38
N ASP A 106 22.13 -23.03 -18.96
CA ASP A 106 21.83 -23.24 -20.38
C ASP A 106 20.33 -23.06 -20.63
N LEU A 107 19.92 -21.80 -20.75
CA LEU A 107 18.55 -21.39 -20.99
C LEU A 107 18.49 -20.38 -22.15
N PRO A 108 17.36 -20.29 -22.87
CA PRO A 108 17.13 -19.23 -23.85
C PRO A 108 17.38 -17.83 -23.26
N GLU A 109 17.95 -16.93 -24.05
CA GLU A 109 18.32 -15.58 -23.60
C GLU A 109 17.13 -14.77 -23.09
N ASP A 110 15.97 -14.91 -23.72
CA ASP A 110 14.71 -14.27 -23.30
C ASP A 110 14.19 -14.82 -21.97
N GLU A 111 14.34 -16.13 -21.74
CA GLU A 111 14.01 -16.76 -20.46
C GLU A 111 14.98 -16.33 -19.34
N LEU A 112 16.28 -16.26 -19.61
CA LEU A 112 17.28 -15.71 -18.68
C LEU A 112 16.98 -14.26 -18.32
N GLN A 113 16.68 -13.44 -19.34
CA GLN A 113 16.30 -12.03 -19.16
C GLN A 113 15.07 -11.90 -18.27
N ALA A 114 14.01 -12.67 -18.54
CA ALA A 114 12.77 -12.62 -17.77
C ALA A 114 13.00 -13.02 -16.30
N LYS A 115 13.73 -14.12 -16.05
CA LYS A 115 14.03 -14.57 -14.69
C LYS A 115 14.93 -13.59 -13.94
N ALA A 116 15.98 -13.06 -14.58
CA ALA A 116 16.87 -12.07 -13.97
C ALA A 116 16.13 -10.77 -13.62
N ARG A 117 15.20 -10.32 -14.48
CA ARG A 117 14.35 -9.16 -14.23
C ARG A 117 13.38 -9.42 -13.06
N GLU A 118 12.76 -10.60 -13.04
CA GLU A 118 11.90 -11.00 -11.92
C GLU A 118 12.66 -11.02 -10.59
N ILE A 119 13.89 -11.56 -10.56
CA ILE A 119 14.76 -11.54 -9.39
C ILE A 119 14.99 -10.10 -8.89
N ALA A 120 15.25 -9.16 -9.80
CA ALA A 120 15.44 -7.75 -9.45
C ALA A 120 14.16 -7.11 -8.86
N LEU A 121 12.99 -7.39 -9.44
CA LEU A 121 11.71 -6.91 -8.92
C LEU A 121 11.39 -7.50 -7.53
N LEU A 122 11.71 -8.79 -7.31
CA LEU A 122 11.55 -9.43 -5.99
C LEU A 122 12.43 -8.78 -4.92
N GLN A 123 13.62 -8.27 -5.28
CA GLN A 123 14.44 -7.52 -4.33
C GLN A 123 13.75 -6.23 -3.88
N ILE A 124 13.12 -5.48 -4.79
CA ILE A 124 12.35 -4.28 -4.44
C ILE A 124 11.24 -4.63 -3.44
N LEU A 125 10.48 -5.70 -3.70
CA LEU A 125 9.43 -6.16 -2.78
C LEU A 125 10.01 -6.57 -1.42
N ARG A 126 11.16 -7.26 -1.39
CA ARG A 126 11.83 -7.66 -0.13
C ARG A 126 12.30 -6.45 0.67
N PHE A 127 12.82 -5.41 0.02
CA PHE A 127 13.18 -4.16 0.70
C PHE A 127 11.95 -3.48 1.30
N ARG A 128 10.83 -3.47 0.58
CA ARG A 128 9.56 -2.91 1.08
C ARG A 128 9.00 -3.70 2.26
N ALA A 129 9.04 -5.04 2.22
CA ALA A 129 8.65 -5.88 3.35
C ALA A 129 9.54 -5.63 4.57
N THR A 130 10.85 -5.58 4.35
CA THR A 130 11.83 -5.30 5.41
C THR A 130 11.64 -3.92 6.02
N GLY A 131 11.46 -2.89 5.19
CA GLY A 131 11.22 -1.51 5.65
C GLY A 131 9.94 -1.39 6.48
N ASP A 132 8.91 -2.15 6.13
CA ASP A 132 7.69 -2.23 6.90
C ASP A 132 7.90 -2.85 8.30
N VAL A 133 8.70 -3.92 8.40
CA VAL A 133 9.10 -4.50 9.70
C VAL A 133 9.86 -3.48 10.55
N PHE A 134 10.80 -2.74 9.96
CA PHE A 134 11.54 -1.70 10.68
C PHE A 134 10.65 -0.53 11.13
N THR A 135 9.60 -0.22 10.36
CA THR A 135 8.72 0.93 10.65
C THR A 135 7.63 0.58 11.65
N ARG A 136 6.98 -0.58 11.49
CA ARG A 136 5.83 -1.01 12.32
C ARG A 136 6.21 -1.97 13.44
N GLY A 137 7.47 -2.39 13.52
CA GLY A 137 7.95 -3.37 14.48
C GLY A 137 7.81 -4.80 13.97
N PHE A 138 8.55 -5.69 14.63
CA PHE A 138 8.57 -7.12 14.32
C PHE A 138 7.31 -7.85 14.81
N ALA A 139 6.82 -7.47 15.98
CA ALA A 139 5.61 -8.02 16.58
C ALA A 139 4.97 -6.97 17.50
N TRP A 140 3.69 -7.12 17.78
CA TRP A 140 2.95 -6.34 18.76
C TRP A 140 1.98 -7.23 19.52
N GLU A 141 1.66 -6.83 20.75
CA GLU A 141 0.57 -7.44 21.51
C GLU A 141 -0.75 -6.82 21.05
N GLU A 142 -1.76 -7.67 20.90
CA GLU A 142 -3.14 -7.22 20.75
C GLU A 142 -4.10 -8.06 21.58
N PRO A 143 -5.14 -7.44 22.15
CA PRO A 143 -6.18 -8.16 22.86
C PRO A 143 -6.95 -9.02 21.86
N THR A 144 -7.06 -10.30 22.18
CA THR A 144 -7.80 -11.29 21.39
C THR A 144 -8.86 -11.95 22.27
N SER A 145 -10.04 -12.17 21.70
CA SER A 145 -11.08 -13.00 22.30
C SER A 145 -11.22 -14.32 21.54
N VAL A 146 -11.36 -15.41 22.29
CA VAL A 146 -11.68 -16.74 21.74
C VAL A 146 -12.88 -17.32 22.46
N ASP A 147 -13.82 -17.86 21.67
CA ASP A 147 -14.96 -18.60 22.20
C ASP A 147 -14.60 -20.09 22.30
N VAL A 148 -14.59 -20.62 23.52
CA VAL A 148 -14.36 -22.05 23.79
C VAL A 148 -15.59 -22.59 24.53
N ALA A 149 -16.29 -23.54 23.91
CA ALA A 149 -17.49 -24.16 24.47
C ALA A 149 -18.60 -23.18 24.92
N GLY A 150 -18.70 -22.02 24.26
CA GLY A 150 -19.71 -21.00 24.58
C GLY A 150 -19.29 -19.99 25.64
N GLU A 151 -18.06 -20.09 26.16
CA GLU A 151 -17.45 -19.10 27.04
C GLU A 151 -16.39 -18.29 26.28
N SER A 152 -16.44 -16.96 26.43
CA SER A 152 -15.49 -16.04 25.81
C SER A 152 -14.32 -15.76 26.75
N TYR A 153 -13.10 -15.98 26.27
CA TYR A 153 -11.86 -15.71 27.00
C TYR A 153 -11.09 -14.58 26.32
N GLU A 154 -10.72 -13.57 27.09
CA GLU A 154 -9.85 -12.48 26.63
C GLU A 154 -8.41 -12.71 27.09
N TYR A 155 -7.45 -12.55 26.18
CA TYR A 155 -6.03 -12.62 26.50
C TYR A 155 -5.22 -11.72 25.55
N GLU A 156 -4.03 -11.31 25.99
CA GLU A 156 -3.06 -10.62 25.13
C GLU A 156 -2.38 -11.65 24.23
N SER A 157 -2.47 -11.42 22.92
CA SER A 157 -1.87 -12.28 21.93
C SER A 157 -0.77 -11.55 21.16
N THR A 158 0.39 -12.19 21.05
CA THR A 158 1.47 -11.65 20.21
C THR A 158 1.15 -11.88 18.74
N ARG A 159 0.99 -10.80 17.98
CA ARG A 159 0.95 -10.82 16.52
C ARG A 159 2.31 -10.54 15.94
N VAL A 160 2.77 -11.42 15.05
CA VAL A 160 3.96 -11.17 14.23
C VAL A 160 3.57 -10.29 13.05
N ASN A 161 4.43 -9.34 12.69
CA ASN A 161 4.24 -8.50 11.53
C ASN A 161 4.13 -9.39 10.26
N PRO A 162 3.03 -9.31 9.49
CA PRO A 162 2.84 -10.14 8.31
C PRO A 162 3.91 -9.92 7.22
N SER A 163 4.62 -8.79 7.25
CA SER A 163 5.78 -8.53 6.37
C SER A 163 6.91 -9.53 6.57
N VAL A 164 7.04 -10.13 7.77
CA VAL A 164 8.04 -11.17 8.05
C VAL A 164 7.75 -12.39 7.20
N GLY A 165 6.52 -12.91 7.25
CA GLY A 165 6.10 -14.05 6.43
C GLY A 165 6.23 -13.73 4.93
N ARG A 166 5.77 -12.55 4.51
CA ARG A 166 5.91 -12.12 3.11
C ARG A 166 7.37 -12.05 2.65
N GLY A 167 8.27 -11.55 3.50
CA GLY A 167 9.71 -11.51 3.21
C GLY A 167 10.30 -12.91 2.99
N LEU A 168 9.83 -13.92 3.74
CA LEU A 168 10.22 -15.32 3.56
C LEU A 168 9.70 -15.89 2.25
N ASP A 169 8.43 -15.65 1.88
CA ASP A 169 7.85 -16.12 0.61
C ASP A 169 8.59 -15.53 -0.60
N LEU A 170 8.86 -14.22 -0.57
CA LEU A 170 9.63 -13.53 -1.59
C LEU A 170 11.06 -14.08 -1.68
N SER A 171 11.67 -14.40 -0.53
CA SER A 171 13.00 -15.01 -0.49
C SER A 171 12.97 -16.43 -1.07
N ALA A 172 11.94 -17.22 -0.81
CA ALA A 172 11.80 -18.56 -1.39
C ALA A 172 11.70 -18.50 -2.92
N ARG A 173 10.85 -17.61 -3.46
CA ARG A 173 10.75 -17.40 -4.92
C ARG A 173 12.07 -16.89 -5.50
N TRP A 174 12.74 -15.94 -4.85
CA TRP A 174 14.05 -15.44 -5.24
C TRP A 174 15.09 -16.57 -5.31
N ARG A 175 15.20 -17.41 -4.26
CA ARG A 175 16.14 -18.55 -4.24
C ARG A 175 15.85 -19.56 -5.34
N ARG A 176 14.58 -19.84 -5.62
CA ARG A 176 14.19 -20.74 -6.71
C ARG A 176 14.70 -20.23 -8.06
N LEU A 177 14.43 -18.96 -8.38
CA LEU A 177 14.88 -18.37 -9.65
C LEU A 177 16.41 -18.30 -9.73
N MET A 178 17.07 -17.94 -8.63
CA MET A 178 18.54 -17.93 -8.55
C MET A 178 19.14 -19.29 -8.87
N SER A 179 18.51 -20.38 -8.41
CA SER A 179 18.90 -21.74 -8.80
C SER A 179 18.58 -22.05 -10.26
N GLU A 180 17.42 -21.63 -10.77
CA GLU A 180 17.02 -21.85 -12.18
C GLU A 180 17.99 -21.19 -13.17
N ILE A 181 18.53 -20.01 -12.86
CA ILE A 181 19.53 -19.32 -13.69
C ILE A 181 20.97 -19.56 -13.26
N GLU A 182 21.20 -20.40 -12.25
CA GLU A 182 22.52 -20.71 -11.67
C GLU A 182 23.35 -19.47 -11.24
N ALA A 183 22.71 -18.38 -10.84
CA ALA A 183 23.39 -17.09 -10.60
C ALA A 183 23.76 -16.83 -9.13
N TRP A 184 24.02 -17.88 -8.33
CA TRP A 184 24.37 -17.74 -6.91
C TRP A 184 25.64 -16.90 -6.71
N PRO A 185 25.73 -16.10 -5.62
CA PRO A 185 26.89 -15.25 -5.34
C PRO A 185 28.21 -16.01 -5.18
#